data_AF-A0A7S2MZJ3-F1
#
_entry.id   AF-A0A7S2MZJ3-F1
#
_cell.length_a   1.000
_cell.length_b   1.000
_cell.length_c   1.000
_cell.angle_alpha   90.00
_cell.angle_beta   90.00
_cell.angle_gamma   90.00
#
_symmetry.space_group_name_H-M   'P 1'
#
loop_
_entity.id
_entity.type
_entity.pdbx_description
1 polymer ?
#
loop_
_entity_poly.entity_id
_entity_poly.type
_entity_poly.pdbx_seq_one_letter_code
_entity_poly.pdbx_strand_id
1 'polypeptide(L)'
;EKQDAVKSYTDTRDITAYERRHGALPEKQEGDAVDVEGFLNRDGSVISAVNPEMLTEENIQYFYDQLGCKTAVGMPFKDLATSDSIFLRTLPPKDNTAARTALRRLVEVSTGIIVPAEELEKDPLPNAIALMDLEEAIEKDGKLPEGAIRLAVTIHGTEDDEAIAKVKDLKPTLVLLRTDPEVSNLHGSRRVFEIFKSNNIDTSVIHHYQTDTSDSNELALTMGTRIGSLLTDGDGDGVLVEQIGDKQHFSLDLLRRTSFSLLQGCRMRSTKTEFVSCPSCGRTLFDLQETTAKIQEATGHLPGVTVAVMGCIVNGPGEMADADFGYVGTLPGKVDLYYGKEVVRKGIPNDEAVDSLIDLIKEYDMWQEKEVEEEEEALAAA
;
A
#
# COMPACT_ATOMS: atom_id res chain seq x y z
N GLU A 1 45.56 -16.21 12.44
CA GLU A 1 45.03 -15.20 11.52
C GLU A 1 43.74 -15.67 10.86
N LYS A 2 42.65 -15.85 11.62
CA LYS A 2 41.35 -16.24 11.07
C LYS A 2 40.22 -15.57 11.84
N GLN A 3 40.03 -14.26 11.60
CA GLN A 3 38.74 -13.55 11.69
C GLN A 3 38.79 -12.04 11.36
N ASP A 4 39.85 -11.50 10.76
CA ASP A 4 39.93 -10.07 10.43
C ASP A 4 39.15 -9.63 9.17
N ALA A 5 38.10 -10.37 8.76
CA ALA A 5 37.36 -10.07 7.53
C ALA A 5 35.91 -9.58 7.75
N VAL A 6 35.38 -9.65 8.97
CA VAL A 6 34.02 -9.17 9.26
C VAL A 6 34.15 -7.95 10.17
N LYS A 7 33.77 -6.77 9.67
CA LYS A 7 33.67 -5.55 10.50
C LYS A 7 32.82 -5.88 11.74
N SER A 8 33.20 -5.39 12.91
CA SER A 8 32.40 -5.57 14.13
C SER A 8 30.99 -5.00 13.90
N TYR A 9 29.98 -5.85 13.99
CA TYR A 9 28.57 -5.43 13.92
C TYR A 9 28.11 -5.02 15.32
N THR A 10 27.61 -3.79 15.43
CA THR A 10 26.86 -3.35 16.60
C THR A 10 25.39 -3.39 16.21
N ASP A 11 24.59 -4.22 16.89
CA ASP A 11 23.15 -4.25 16.66
C ASP A 11 22.55 -2.96 17.21
N THR A 12 22.13 -2.05 16.31
CA THR A 12 21.53 -0.76 16.71
C THR A 12 20.00 -0.79 16.63
N ARG A 13 19.41 -1.95 16.37
CA ARG A 13 17.96 -2.10 16.28
C ARG A 13 17.34 -1.88 17.64
N ASP A 14 16.36 -1.00 17.69
CA ASP A 14 15.53 -0.85 18.87
C ASP A 14 14.40 -1.87 18.81
N ILE A 15 14.60 -3.00 19.50
CA ILE A 15 13.58 -4.05 19.62
C ILE A 15 12.63 -3.80 20.81
N THR A 16 12.78 -2.68 21.50
CA THR A 16 12.05 -2.35 22.73
C THR A 16 11.09 -1.18 22.57
N ALA A 17 11.43 -0.20 21.73
CA ALA A 17 10.55 0.87 21.32
C ALA A 17 9.85 0.51 20.01
N TYR A 18 8.52 0.57 20.02
CA TYR A 18 7.69 0.43 18.82
C TYR A 18 7.51 1.78 18.12
N GLU A 19 8.60 2.55 17.95
CA GLU A 19 8.55 3.80 17.20
C GLU A 19 8.87 3.51 15.73
N ARG A 20 7.89 3.75 14.85
CA ARG A 20 8.04 3.58 13.41
C ARG A 20 8.82 4.77 12.84
N ARG A 21 9.81 4.48 11.98
CA ARG A 21 10.42 5.50 11.13
C ARG A 21 9.35 6.02 10.17
N HIS A 22 9.21 7.33 10.09
CA HIS A 22 8.39 7.98 9.06
C HIS A 22 9.31 8.72 8.10
N GLY A 23 9.24 8.37 6.83
CA GLY A 23 9.85 9.11 5.76
C GLY A 23 9.28 10.52 5.63
N ALA A 24 10.11 11.47 5.21
CA ALA A 24 9.69 12.81 4.87
C ALA A 24 8.78 12.77 3.64
N LEU A 25 7.61 13.39 3.77
CA LEU A 25 6.69 13.56 2.65
C LEU A 25 7.20 14.68 1.72
N PRO A 26 6.87 14.63 0.42
CA PRO A 26 7.18 15.73 -0.48
C PRO A 26 6.50 17.01 0.00
N GLU A 27 7.30 18.05 0.25
CA GLU A 27 6.78 19.37 0.61
C GLU A 27 6.59 20.24 -0.63
N LYS A 28 5.60 21.13 -0.57
CA LYS A 28 5.36 22.14 -1.58
C LYS A 28 6.49 23.18 -1.59
N GLN A 29 7.10 23.39 -2.74
CA GLN A 29 8.18 24.33 -2.97
C GLN A 29 7.70 25.55 -3.77
N GLU A 30 8.40 26.68 -3.63
CA GLU A 30 8.11 27.88 -4.40
C GLU A 30 8.34 27.61 -5.89
N GLY A 31 7.27 27.72 -6.69
CA GLY A 31 7.31 27.44 -8.14
C GLY A 31 6.64 26.13 -8.56
N ASP A 32 6.21 25.29 -7.63
CA ASP A 32 5.44 24.08 -7.97
C ASP A 32 4.10 24.44 -8.63
N ALA A 33 3.87 23.90 -9.82
CA ALA A 33 2.64 24.08 -10.57
C ALA A 33 1.49 23.16 -10.09
N VAL A 34 1.82 22.13 -9.31
CA VAL A 34 0.91 21.07 -8.87
C VAL A 34 1.12 20.78 -7.39
N ASP A 35 0.13 20.16 -6.76
CA ASP A 35 0.26 19.69 -5.39
C ASP A 35 1.04 18.37 -5.35
N VAL A 36 2.25 18.43 -4.80
CA VAL A 36 3.15 17.28 -4.68
C VAL A 36 2.95 16.52 -3.38
N GLU A 37 2.25 17.09 -2.40
CA GLU A 37 2.09 16.50 -1.05
C GLU A 37 1.33 15.17 -1.12
N GLY A 38 0.46 15.02 -2.12
CA GLY A 38 -0.29 13.79 -2.38
C GLY A 38 0.46 12.68 -3.10
N PHE A 39 1.71 12.90 -3.56
CA PHE A 39 2.48 11.88 -4.29
C PHE A 39 2.81 10.66 -3.41
N LEU A 40 2.93 10.86 -2.10
CA LEU A 40 3.13 9.83 -1.09
C LEU A 40 2.07 9.96 0.01
N ASN A 41 1.90 8.89 0.77
CA ASN A 41 1.00 8.83 1.91
C ASN A 41 1.76 8.52 3.20
N ARG A 42 1.47 9.30 4.26
CA ARG A 42 2.11 9.20 5.58
C ARG A 42 2.02 7.81 6.20
N ASP A 43 0.89 7.14 6.00
CA ASP A 43 0.56 5.86 6.62
C ASP A 43 0.94 4.67 5.74
N GLY A 44 1.61 4.91 4.60
CA GLY A 44 2.02 3.87 3.67
C GLY A 44 1.55 4.18 2.26
N SER A 45 2.52 4.39 1.36
CA SER A 45 2.25 4.68 -0.04
C SER A 45 2.05 3.41 -0.86
N VAL A 46 1.09 3.41 -1.78
CA VAL A 46 0.96 2.38 -2.81
C VAL A 46 1.28 3.00 -4.16
N ILE A 47 2.31 2.47 -4.82
CA ILE A 47 2.68 2.87 -6.17
C ILE A 47 2.32 1.75 -7.14
N SER A 48 1.61 2.09 -8.20
CA SER A 48 1.16 1.13 -9.22
C SER A 48 2.09 1.15 -10.43
N ALA A 49 2.69 0.01 -10.78
CA ALA A 49 3.41 -0.14 -12.04
C ALA A 49 2.42 -0.23 -13.20
N VAL A 50 2.51 0.69 -14.16
CA VAL A 50 1.58 0.84 -15.27
C VAL A 50 2.32 0.58 -16.59
N ASN A 51 1.67 -0.16 -17.48
CA ASN A 51 2.14 -0.29 -18.86
C ASN A 51 1.43 0.72 -19.76
N PRO A 52 2.13 1.36 -20.72
CA PRO A 52 1.51 2.33 -21.62
C PRO A 52 0.34 1.76 -22.44
N GLU A 53 0.30 0.45 -22.70
CA GLU A 53 -0.84 -0.17 -23.40
C GLU A 53 -2.16 -0.10 -22.61
N MET A 54 -2.11 0.18 -21.30
CA MET A 54 -3.30 0.40 -20.47
C MET A 54 -3.92 1.78 -20.71
N LEU A 55 -3.17 2.72 -21.32
CA LEU A 55 -3.57 4.11 -21.53
C LEU A 55 -4.13 4.35 -22.94
N THR A 56 -5.03 3.48 -23.42
CA THR A 56 -5.74 3.71 -24.69
C THR A 56 -6.99 4.54 -24.48
N GLU A 57 -7.43 5.29 -25.50
CA GLU A 57 -8.60 6.18 -25.41
C GLU A 57 -9.87 5.46 -24.89
N GLU A 58 -10.10 4.22 -25.33
CA GLU A 58 -11.23 3.38 -24.91
C GLU A 58 -11.10 2.87 -23.47
N ASN A 59 -9.88 2.82 -22.91
CA ASN A 59 -9.61 2.22 -21.60
C ASN A 59 -9.29 3.23 -20.49
N ILE A 60 -9.22 4.55 -20.77
CA ILE A 60 -8.83 5.55 -19.75
C ILE A 60 -9.70 5.47 -18.49
N GLN A 61 -11.01 5.30 -18.66
CA GLN A 61 -11.93 5.19 -17.54
C GLN A 61 -11.63 3.94 -16.71
N TYR A 62 -11.58 2.79 -17.36
CA TYR A 62 -11.22 1.51 -16.72
C TYR A 62 -9.85 1.59 -16.04
N PHE A 63 -8.88 2.28 -16.63
CA PHE A 63 -7.55 2.49 -16.05
C PHE A 63 -7.62 3.26 -14.71
N TYR A 64 -8.43 4.32 -14.63
CA TYR A 64 -8.65 5.03 -13.37
C TYR A 64 -9.32 4.14 -12.32
N ASP A 65 -10.31 3.34 -12.72
CA ASP A 65 -10.98 2.42 -11.81
C ASP A 65 -10.00 1.37 -11.27
N GLN A 66 -9.09 0.86 -12.12
CA GLN A 66 -8.03 -0.06 -11.74
C GLN A 66 -7.02 0.55 -10.75
N LEU A 67 -6.78 1.87 -10.82
CA LEU A 67 -6.01 2.62 -9.83
C LEU A 67 -6.79 2.92 -8.54
N GLY A 68 -8.08 2.59 -8.51
CA GLY A 68 -8.99 2.91 -7.41
C GLY A 68 -9.36 4.38 -7.34
N CYS A 69 -9.23 5.13 -8.44
CA CYS A 69 -9.74 6.49 -8.51
C CYS A 69 -11.27 6.46 -8.59
N LYS A 70 -11.92 7.46 -8.00
CA LYS A 70 -13.30 7.79 -8.38
C LYS A 70 -13.27 8.65 -9.61
N THR A 71 -14.34 8.65 -10.40
CA THR A 71 -14.40 9.52 -11.58
C THR A 71 -15.70 10.28 -11.64
N ALA A 72 -15.62 11.58 -11.94
CA ALA A 72 -16.78 12.39 -12.27
C ALA A 72 -16.52 13.14 -13.58
N VAL A 73 -17.42 12.96 -14.56
CA VAL A 73 -17.31 13.60 -15.90
C VAL A 73 -15.93 13.32 -16.56
N GLY A 74 -15.40 12.10 -16.38
CA GLY A 74 -14.12 11.67 -16.92
C GLY A 74 -12.86 12.23 -16.24
N MET A 75 -13.02 12.95 -15.12
CA MET A 75 -11.92 13.41 -14.27
C MET A 75 -11.73 12.44 -13.09
N PRO A 76 -10.51 11.90 -12.85
CA PRO A 76 -10.23 11.07 -11.68
C PRO A 76 -10.16 11.91 -10.40
N PHE A 77 -10.43 11.27 -9.27
CA PHE A 77 -10.26 11.80 -7.91
C PHE A 77 -9.67 10.71 -7.03
N LYS A 78 -8.77 11.12 -6.12
CA LYS A 78 -8.23 10.20 -5.11
C LYS A 78 -9.28 9.90 -4.05
N ASP A 79 -9.29 8.66 -3.64
CA ASP A 79 -9.99 8.09 -2.50
C ASP A 79 -8.99 7.36 -1.59
N LEU A 80 -9.44 6.87 -0.44
CA LEU A 80 -8.61 6.19 0.54
C LEU A 80 -7.83 5.01 -0.04
N ALA A 81 -8.44 4.28 -0.98
CA ALA A 81 -7.82 3.14 -1.65
C ALA A 81 -7.14 3.50 -2.98
N THR A 82 -7.06 4.76 -3.40
CA THR A 82 -6.38 5.11 -4.65
C THR A 82 -4.86 5.00 -4.52
N SER A 83 -4.19 4.52 -5.57
CA SER A 83 -2.73 4.56 -5.64
C SER A 83 -2.20 6.00 -5.55
N ASP A 84 -1.15 6.21 -4.76
CA ASP A 84 -0.61 7.55 -4.50
C ASP A 84 0.25 8.07 -5.65
N SER A 85 0.94 7.15 -6.31
CA SER A 85 1.74 7.40 -7.50
C SER A 85 1.63 6.23 -8.47
N ILE A 86 2.04 6.45 -9.72
CA ILE A 86 2.26 5.39 -10.69
C ILE A 86 3.71 5.39 -11.17
N PHE A 87 4.18 4.21 -11.56
CA PHE A 87 5.49 4.02 -12.18
C PHE A 87 5.30 3.55 -13.63
N LEU A 88 5.96 4.22 -14.57
CA LEU A 88 5.96 3.90 -15.99
C LEU A 88 7.39 3.65 -16.46
N ARG A 89 7.69 2.44 -16.96
CA ARG A 89 9.00 2.15 -17.55
C ARG A 89 9.27 2.94 -18.82
N THR A 90 8.23 3.16 -19.60
CA THR A 90 8.26 3.89 -20.86
C THR A 90 7.06 4.82 -20.91
N LEU A 91 7.21 5.94 -21.61
CA LEU A 91 6.13 6.90 -21.76
C LEU A 91 5.27 6.59 -22.97
N PRO A 92 3.95 6.83 -22.91
CA PRO A 92 3.16 6.89 -24.13
C PRO A 92 3.70 8.02 -25.03
N PRO A 93 3.84 7.80 -26.35
CA PRO A 93 4.34 8.82 -27.27
C PRO A 93 3.61 10.17 -27.17
N LYS A 94 4.32 11.28 -27.41
CA LYS A 94 3.75 12.64 -27.34
C LYS A 94 2.51 12.88 -28.20
N ASP A 95 2.41 12.19 -29.33
CA ASP A 95 1.29 12.25 -30.26
C ASP A 95 0.06 11.47 -29.76
N ASN A 96 0.22 10.56 -28.80
CA ASN A 96 -0.90 9.95 -28.08
C ASN A 96 -1.49 10.93 -27.05
N THR A 97 -2.28 11.87 -27.56
CA THR A 97 -2.89 12.96 -26.78
C THR A 97 -3.84 12.45 -25.69
N ALA A 98 -4.53 11.33 -25.92
CA ALA A 98 -5.44 10.72 -24.95
C ALA A 98 -4.66 10.20 -23.72
N ALA A 99 -3.61 9.40 -23.94
CA ALA A 99 -2.76 8.88 -22.87
C ALA A 99 -2.05 10.01 -22.10
N ARG A 100 -1.46 10.98 -22.81
CA ARG A 100 -0.79 12.13 -22.19
C ARG A 100 -1.75 13.01 -21.38
N THR A 101 -3.00 13.15 -21.84
CA THR A 101 -4.04 13.85 -21.08
C THR A 101 -4.44 13.06 -19.83
N ALA A 102 -4.52 11.73 -19.91
CA ALA A 102 -4.83 10.92 -18.74
C ALA A 102 -3.75 11.04 -17.65
N LEU A 103 -2.47 10.99 -18.03
CA LEU A 103 -1.36 11.22 -17.09
C LEU A 103 -1.41 12.62 -16.47
N ARG A 104 -1.70 13.66 -17.27
CA ARG A 104 -1.85 15.03 -16.75
C ARG A 104 -2.98 15.13 -15.73
N ARG A 105 -4.12 14.49 -15.99
CA ARG A 105 -5.27 14.47 -15.07
C ARG A 105 -4.94 13.82 -13.72
N LEU A 106 -4.13 12.75 -13.72
CA LEU A 106 -3.62 12.15 -12.48
C LEU A 106 -2.76 13.13 -11.67
N VAL A 107 -1.86 13.86 -12.32
CA VAL A 107 -1.06 14.88 -11.63
C VAL A 107 -1.93 15.99 -11.07
N GLU A 108 -2.98 16.42 -11.78
CA GLU A 108 -3.94 17.44 -11.31
C GLU A 108 -4.67 17.03 -10.02
N VAL A 109 -4.75 15.73 -9.72
CA VAL A 109 -5.34 15.19 -8.48
C VAL A 109 -4.28 14.67 -7.50
N SER A 110 -3.06 15.22 -7.59
CA SER A 110 -1.94 14.94 -6.71
C SER A 110 -1.45 13.48 -6.75
N THR A 111 -1.54 12.81 -7.91
CA THR A 111 -0.90 11.50 -8.14
C THR A 111 0.46 11.69 -8.80
N GLY A 112 1.53 11.16 -8.19
CA GLY A 112 2.88 11.26 -8.74
C GLY A 112 3.08 10.34 -9.96
N ILE A 113 3.78 10.82 -10.98
CA ILE A 113 4.11 10.03 -12.18
C ILE A 113 5.62 9.81 -12.20
N ILE A 114 6.06 8.61 -11.82
CA ILE A 114 7.48 8.23 -11.75
C ILE A 114 7.90 7.60 -13.07
N VAL A 115 8.97 8.14 -13.66
CA VAL A 115 9.45 7.75 -15.00
C VAL A 115 10.98 7.77 -15.00
N PRO A 116 11.66 6.79 -15.63
CA PRO A 116 13.10 6.85 -15.85
C PRO A 116 13.53 8.17 -16.49
N ALA A 117 14.60 8.77 -15.98
CA ALA A 117 15.11 10.06 -16.47
C ALA A 117 15.45 10.01 -17.97
N GLU A 118 16.01 8.90 -18.45
CA GLU A 118 16.31 8.67 -19.87
C GLU A 118 15.08 8.75 -20.79
N GLU A 119 13.89 8.38 -20.30
CA GLU A 119 12.65 8.46 -21.07
C GLU A 119 12.14 9.92 -21.12
N LEU A 120 12.32 10.67 -20.03
CA LEU A 120 11.99 12.09 -19.97
C LEU A 120 12.92 12.94 -20.83
N GLU A 121 14.21 12.58 -20.94
CA GLU A 121 15.16 13.22 -21.86
C GLU A 121 14.75 13.06 -23.33
N LYS A 122 14.14 11.92 -23.69
CA LYS A 122 13.63 11.65 -25.05
C LYS A 122 12.30 12.36 -25.32
N ASP A 123 11.36 12.26 -24.38
CA ASP A 123 10.01 12.82 -24.53
C ASP A 123 9.47 13.42 -23.21
N PRO A 124 9.79 14.70 -22.93
CA PRO A 124 9.48 15.37 -21.67
C PRO A 124 8.01 15.26 -21.25
N LEU A 125 7.77 14.88 -20.00
CA LEU A 125 6.47 14.93 -19.34
C LEU A 125 6.50 15.99 -18.23
N PRO A 126 5.72 17.08 -18.35
CA PRO A 126 5.63 18.08 -17.29
C PRO A 126 5.15 17.48 -15.97
N ASN A 127 5.75 17.93 -14.86
CA ASN A 127 5.44 17.53 -13.50
C ASN A 127 5.70 16.05 -13.16
N ALA A 128 6.51 15.36 -13.97
CA ALA A 128 6.95 14.01 -13.66
C ALA A 128 7.99 13.98 -12.53
N ILE A 129 8.13 12.81 -11.91
CA ILE A 129 9.22 12.48 -10.99
C ILE A 129 10.26 11.70 -11.80
N ALA A 130 11.45 12.27 -11.97
CA ALA A 130 12.53 11.61 -12.70
C ALA A 130 13.18 10.55 -11.81
N LEU A 131 13.16 9.29 -12.24
CA LEU A 131 13.83 8.18 -11.58
C LEU A 131 15.22 7.97 -12.19
N MET A 132 16.23 7.92 -11.34
CA MET A 132 17.62 7.59 -11.69
C MET A 132 18.14 6.50 -10.76
N ASP A 133 19.07 5.68 -11.21
CA ASP A 133 19.84 4.86 -10.27
C ASP A 133 20.76 5.76 -9.42
N LEU A 134 21.07 5.37 -8.19
CA LEU A 134 21.80 6.24 -7.25
C LEU A 134 23.14 6.75 -7.81
N GLU A 135 23.89 5.89 -8.49
CA GLU A 135 25.17 6.28 -9.11
C GLU A 135 24.97 7.36 -10.19
N GLU A 136 23.97 7.20 -11.06
CA GLU A 136 23.63 8.19 -12.08
C GLU A 136 23.21 9.53 -11.44
N ALA A 137 22.40 9.48 -10.38
CA ALA A 137 21.96 10.67 -9.66
C ALA A 137 23.15 11.43 -9.04
N ILE A 138 24.15 10.71 -8.51
CA ILE A 138 25.41 11.28 -8.00
C ILE A 138 26.21 11.92 -9.13
N GLU A 139 26.39 11.22 -10.27
CA GLU A 139 27.14 11.72 -11.42
C GLU A 139 26.51 12.99 -12.03
N LYS A 140 25.18 13.04 -12.06
CA LYS A 140 24.40 14.19 -12.57
C LYS A 140 24.21 15.30 -11.52
N ASP A 141 24.68 15.14 -10.29
CA ASP A 141 24.47 16.08 -9.18
C ASP A 141 22.97 16.38 -8.95
N GLY A 142 22.13 15.34 -9.08
CA GLY A 142 20.67 15.43 -8.91
C GLY A 142 19.94 16.28 -9.97
N LYS A 143 20.60 16.66 -11.07
CA LYS A 143 19.98 17.51 -12.11
C LYS A 143 18.84 16.79 -12.82
N LEU A 144 17.67 17.43 -12.81
CA LEU A 144 16.46 16.91 -13.43
C LEU A 144 16.43 17.14 -14.95
N PRO A 145 15.92 16.18 -15.75
CA PRO A 145 15.62 16.41 -17.15
C PRO A 145 14.44 17.38 -17.32
N GLU A 146 14.25 17.90 -18.54
CA GLU A 146 13.16 18.81 -18.84
C GLU A 146 11.79 18.20 -18.49
N GLY A 147 10.91 18.99 -17.87
CA GLY A 147 9.57 18.57 -17.46
C GLY A 147 9.50 17.91 -16.08
N ALA A 148 10.57 17.30 -15.58
CA ALA A 148 10.59 16.73 -14.24
C ALA A 148 10.60 17.81 -13.16
N ILE A 149 9.86 17.58 -12.07
CA ILE A 149 9.75 18.50 -10.93
C ILE A 149 10.37 17.96 -9.65
N ARG A 150 10.61 16.65 -9.59
CA ARG A 150 11.20 15.96 -8.44
C ARG A 150 12.13 14.83 -8.90
N LEU A 151 13.07 14.49 -8.03
CA LEU A 151 13.98 13.35 -8.18
C LEU A 151 13.45 12.16 -7.37
N ALA A 152 13.47 10.98 -7.95
CA ALA A 152 13.45 9.70 -7.25
C ALA A 152 14.76 8.97 -7.55
N VAL A 153 15.26 8.21 -6.58
CA VAL A 153 16.47 7.39 -6.78
C VAL A 153 16.20 5.92 -6.54
N THR A 154 16.75 5.04 -7.36
CA THR A 154 16.77 3.60 -7.09
C THR A 154 18.02 3.24 -6.29
N ILE A 155 17.85 2.38 -5.28
CA ILE A 155 18.96 1.76 -4.53
C ILE A 155 18.84 0.24 -4.65
N HIS A 156 19.96 -0.42 -4.95
CA HIS A 156 20.07 -1.87 -5.17
C HIS A 156 20.58 -2.65 -3.95
N GLY A 157 21.07 -1.94 -2.94
CA GLY A 157 21.64 -2.53 -1.72
C GLY A 157 23.07 -3.05 -1.89
N THR A 158 23.60 -3.00 -3.12
CA THR A 158 24.97 -3.36 -3.49
C THR A 158 25.93 -2.16 -3.41
N GLU A 159 25.39 -0.94 -3.44
CA GLU A 159 26.16 0.31 -3.35
C GLU A 159 26.91 0.39 -2.03
N ASP A 160 28.07 1.04 -2.02
CA ASP A 160 28.85 1.24 -0.80
C ASP A 160 28.20 2.25 0.17
N ASP A 161 28.71 2.29 1.41
CA ASP A 161 28.15 3.13 2.47
C ASP A 161 28.26 4.63 2.12
N GLU A 162 29.29 5.03 1.36
CA GLU A 162 29.55 6.42 0.98
C GLU A 162 28.56 6.90 -0.09
N ALA A 163 28.28 6.06 -1.09
CA ALA A 163 27.28 6.31 -2.12
C ALA A 163 25.88 6.42 -1.50
N ILE A 164 25.48 5.49 -0.63
CA ILE A 164 24.16 5.54 0.03
C ILE A 164 24.02 6.81 0.88
N ALA A 165 25.08 7.25 1.56
CA ALA A 165 25.06 8.49 2.34
C ALA A 165 24.81 9.75 1.48
N LYS A 166 25.11 9.71 0.17
CA LYS A 166 24.86 10.84 -0.77
C LYS A 166 23.39 11.14 -1.02
N VAL A 167 22.47 10.23 -0.67
CA VAL A 167 21.03 10.51 -0.71
C VAL A 167 20.68 11.78 0.09
N LYS A 168 21.41 12.05 1.19
CA LYS A 168 21.24 13.26 2.00
C LYS A 168 21.48 14.55 1.23
N ASP A 169 22.49 14.56 0.37
CA ASP A 169 22.89 15.72 -0.41
C ASP A 169 21.95 15.89 -1.62
N LEU A 170 21.56 14.77 -2.25
CA LEU A 170 20.66 14.73 -3.41
C LEU A 170 19.21 15.13 -3.08
N LYS A 171 18.76 14.89 -1.84
CA LYS A 171 17.40 15.18 -1.35
C LYS A 171 16.29 14.72 -2.31
N PRO A 172 16.29 13.45 -2.76
CA PRO A 172 15.21 12.97 -3.60
C PRO A 172 13.89 12.95 -2.81
N THR A 173 12.77 13.09 -3.52
CA THR A 173 11.42 12.99 -2.93
C THR A 173 11.14 11.59 -2.41
N LEU A 174 11.66 10.57 -3.09
CA LEU A 174 11.52 9.18 -2.67
C LEU A 174 12.71 8.34 -3.15
N VAL A 175 12.93 7.25 -2.44
CA VAL A 175 13.86 6.18 -2.82
C VAL A 175 13.03 4.95 -3.20
N LEU A 176 13.29 4.38 -4.37
CA LEU A 176 12.83 3.03 -4.72
C LEU A 176 13.91 2.03 -4.28
N LEU A 177 13.63 1.26 -3.25
CA LEU A 177 14.54 0.20 -2.79
C LEU A 177 14.25 -1.07 -3.59
N ARG A 178 15.05 -1.31 -4.63
CA ARG A 178 14.96 -2.47 -5.52
C ARG A 178 16.22 -3.30 -5.38
N THR A 179 16.27 -4.17 -4.39
CA THR A 179 17.45 -4.99 -4.12
C THR A 179 17.82 -5.88 -5.29
N ASP A 180 19.11 -5.94 -5.64
CA ASP A 180 19.61 -6.83 -6.68
C ASP A 180 19.26 -8.30 -6.38
N PRO A 181 18.85 -9.12 -7.38
CA PRO A 181 18.55 -10.54 -7.18
C PRO A 181 19.70 -11.36 -6.59
N GLU A 182 20.95 -10.93 -6.77
CA GLU A 182 22.14 -11.62 -6.26
C GLU A 182 22.37 -11.39 -4.75
N VAL A 183 21.70 -10.40 -4.15
CA VAL A 183 21.79 -10.12 -2.72
C VAL A 183 20.52 -10.49 -1.97
N SER A 184 20.66 -10.75 -0.68
CA SER A 184 19.49 -11.00 0.17
C SER A 184 18.68 -9.72 0.34
N ASN A 185 17.44 -9.71 -0.15
CA ASN A 185 16.53 -8.58 -0.03
C ASN A 185 16.42 -8.05 1.41
N LEU A 186 16.23 -8.94 2.40
CA LEU A 186 16.10 -8.55 3.80
C LEU A 186 17.38 -7.89 4.35
N HIS A 187 18.55 -8.50 4.11
CA HIS A 187 19.82 -8.00 4.66
C HIS A 187 20.30 -6.75 3.93
N GLY A 188 20.14 -6.70 2.59
CA GLY A 188 20.46 -5.53 1.79
C GLY A 188 19.61 -4.33 2.19
N SER A 189 18.30 -4.54 2.39
CA SER A 189 17.40 -3.47 2.82
C SER A 189 17.74 -2.94 4.21
N ARG A 190 17.88 -3.82 5.21
CA ARG A 190 18.27 -3.40 6.57
C ARG A 190 19.60 -2.64 6.58
N ARG A 191 20.57 -3.04 5.75
CA ARG A 191 21.83 -2.31 5.60
C ARG A 191 21.59 -0.87 5.12
N VAL A 192 20.75 -0.66 4.11
CA VAL A 192 20.41 0.68 3.60
C VAL A 192 19.78 1.53 4.73
N PHE A 193 18.82 0.98 5.47
CA PHE A 193 18.18 1.69 6.58
C PHE A 193 19.14 2.01 7.73
N GLU A 194 20.08 1.13 8.05
CA GLU A 194 21.11 1.39 9.07
C GLU A 194 22.02 2.56 8.66
N ILE A 195 22.36 2.66 7.37
CA ILE A 195 23.13 3.78 6.81
C ILE A 195 22.30 5.06 6.83
N PHE A 196 21.00 4.99 6.48
CA PHE A 196 20.08 6.13 6.55
C PHE A 196 20.00 6.68 7.98
N LYS A 197 19.78 5.80 8.96
CA LYS A 197 19.74 6.13 10.39
C LYS A 197 21.05 6.78 10.84
N SER A 198 22.19 6.18 10.51
CA SER A 198 23.52 6.69 10.90
C SER A 198 23.85 8.07 10.31
N ASN A 199 23.27 8.39 9.15
CA ASN A 199 23.50 9.67 8.45
C ASN A 199 22.37 10.70 8.64
N ASN A 200 21.33 10.36 9.41
CA ASN A 200 20.12 11.18 9.57
C ASN A 200 19.46 11.50 8.21
N ILE A 201 19.17 10.44 7.45
CA ILE A 201 18.44 10.48 6.18
C ILE A 201 17.00 10.06 6.45
N ASP A 202 16.09 10.99 6.23
CA ASP A 202 14.65 10.85 6.44
C ASP A 202 13.88 10.69 5.13
N THR A 203 14.52 10.66 3.97
CA THR A 203 13.85 10.42 2.67
C THR A 203 12.94 9.20 2.70
N SER A 204 11.72 9.33 2.20
CA SER A 204 10.76 8.22 2.10
C SER A 204 11.29 7.08 1.24
N VAL A 205 11.17 5.84 1.72
CA VAL A 205 11.66 4.63 1.04
C VAL A 205 10.48 3.73 0.68
N ILE A 206 10.30 3.48 -0.61
CA ILE A 206 9.28 2.59 -1.15
C ILE A 206 9.95 1.29 -1.58
N HIS A 207 9.47 0.16 -1.05
CA HIS A 207 9.96 -1.16 -1.48
C HIS A 207 9.50 -1.45 -2.89
N HIS A 208 10.42 -1.50 -3.85
CA HIS A 208 10.13 -1.86 -5.23
C HIS A 208 10.37 -3.35 -5.41
N TYR A 209 9.28 -4.11 -5.35
CA TYR A 209 9.28 -5.56 -5.49
C TYR A 209 8.88 -5.98 -6.89
N GLN A 210 9.77 -6.72 -7.55
CA GLN A 210 9.53 -7.31 -8.86
C GLN A 210 9.14 -8.78 -8.71
N THR A 211 8.13 -9.20 -9.45
CA THR A 211 7.60 -10.57 -9.40
C THR A 211 7.29 -11.08 -10.81
N ASP A 212 7.63 -12.34 -11.05
CA ASP A 212 7.31 -13.09 -12.28
C ASP A 212 6.29 -14.21 -12.02
N THR A 213 5.77 -14.31 -10.79
CA THR A 213 4.81 -15.34 -10.42
C THR A 213 3.46 -15.12 -11.12
N SER A 214 2.78 -16.22 -11.38
CA SER A 214 1.38 -16.23 -11.84
C SER A 214 0.40 -16.73 -10.76
N ASP A 215 0.91 -17.13 -9.59
CA ASP A 215 0.11 -17.59 -8.46
C ASP A 215 -0.06 -16.47 -7.43
N SER A 216 -1.29 -16.07 -7.18
CA SER A 216 -1.63 -15.01 -6.22
C SER A 216 -1.26 -15.38 -4.78
N ASN A 217 -1.25 -16.68 -4.42
CA ASN A 217 -0.82 -17.12 -3.10
C ASN A 217 0.69 -16.95 -2.95
N GLU A 218 1.46 -17.34 -3.96
CA GLU A 218 2.91 -17.13 -3.96
C GLU A 218 3.25 -15.65 -3.91
N LEU A 219 2.52 -14.80 -4.64
CA LEU A 219 2.65 -13.35 -4.56
C LEU A 219 2.45 -12.85 -3.13
N ALA A 220 1.36 -13.23 -2.47
CA ALA A 220 1.06 -12.81 -1.10
C ALA A 220 2.12 -13.30 -0.10
N LEU A 221 2.56 -14.56 -0.21
CA LEU A 221 3.58 -15.15 0.66
C LEU A 221 4.94 -14.46 0.50
N THR A 222 5.37 -14.24 -0.73
CA THR A 222 6.66 -13.60 -1.02
C THR A 222 6.67 -12.12 -0.65
N MET A 223 5.60 -11.38 -0.93
CA MET A 223 5.44 -10.00 -0.47
C MET A 223 5.47 -9.91 1.05
N GLY A 224 4.72 -10.75 1.76
CA GLY A 224 4.69 -10.77 3.22
C GLY A 224 6.05 -11.08 3.84
N THR A 225 6.77 -12.05 3.29
CA THR A 225 8.09 -12.45 3.83
C THR A 225 9.20 -11.46 3.50
N ARG A 226 9.23 -10.91 2.28
CA ARG A 226 10.30 -10.01 1.82
C ARG A 226 10.09 -8.57 2.25
N ILE A 227 8.87 -8.06 2.10
CA ILE A 227 8.53 -6.65 2.34
C ILE A 227 7.85 -6.50 3.69
N GLY A 228 6.89 -7.37 4.01
CA GLY A 228 6.11 -7.27 5.23
C GLY A 228 6.96 -7.30 6.50
N SER A 229 8.02 -8.12 6.51
CA SER A 229 8.99 -8.18 7.61
C SER A 229 9.75 -6.85 7.82
N LEU A 230 10.15 -6.19 6.74
CA LEU A 230 10.81 -4.88 6.80
C LEU A 230 9.84 -3.79 7.27
N LEU A 231 8.62 -3.77 6.74
CA LEU A 231 7.59 -2.82 7.17
C LEU A 231 7.20 -3.00 8.65
N THR A 232 7.19 -4.24 9.16
CA THR A 232 6.97 -4.50 10.59
C THR A 232 8.13 -4.07 11.47
N ASP A 233 9.35 -4.07 10.93
CA ASP A 233 10.55 -3.52 11.61
C ASP A 233 10.54 -1.96 11.59
N GLY A 234 9.62 -1.34 10.85
CA GLY A 234 9.58 0.11 10.63
C GLY A 234 10.50 0.57 9.48
N ASP A 235 11.07 -0.36 8.72
CA ASP A 235 11.99 -0.12 7.61
C ASP A 235 11.21 0.00 6.30
N GLY A 236 10.54 1.14 6.08
CA GLY A 236 9.92 1.51 4.81
C GLY A 236 8.59 2.26 4.93
N ASP A 237 8.24 2.97 3.87
CA ASP A 237 7.16 3.94 3.82
C ASP A 237 6.09 3.59 2.76
N GLY A 238 6.20 2.43 2.13
CA GLY A 238 5.25 1.95 1.13
C GLY A 238 5.78 0.84 0.25
N VAL A 239 5.00 0.51 -0.77
CA VAL A 239 5.31 -0.57 -1.71
C VAL A 239 4.96 -0.21 -3.15
N LEU A 240 5.82 -0.64 -4.06
CA LEU A 240 5.62 -0.71 -5.50
C LEU A 240 5.75 -2.17 -5.91
N VAL A 241 4.65 -2.80 -6.31
CA VAL A 241 4.67 -4.16 -6.86
C VAL A 241 4.64 -4.10 -8.37
N GLU A 242 5.64 -4.71 -8.99
CA GLU A 242 5.80 -4.72 -10.42
C GLU A 242 5.86 -6.15 -10.95
N GLN A 243 5.00 -6.46 -11.92
CA GLN A 243 5.09 -7.71 -12.66
C GLN A 243 6.11 -7.59 -13.80
N ILE A 244 7.07 -8.51 -13.82
CA ILE A 244 8.10 -8.61 -14.85
C ILE A 244 7.87 -9.87 -15.71
N GLY A 245 8.30 -9.80 -16.97
CA GLY A 245 8.10 -10.87 -17.95
C GLY A 245 7.06 -10.52 -19.02
N ASP A 246 6.93 -11.39 -20.03
CA ASP A 246 6.15 -11.11 -21.24
C ASP A 246 4.62 -11.15 -21.03
N LYS A 247 4.16 -11.71 -19.91
CA LYS A 247 2.74 -11.89 -19.61
C LYS A 247 2.38 -11.19 -18.31
N GLN A 248 1.35 -10.35 -18.39
CA GLN A 248 0.69 -9.79 -17.21
C GLN A 248 -0.28 -10.84 -16.66
N HIS A 249 0.03 -11.37 -15.47
CA HIS A 249 -0.77 -12.41 -14.83
C HIS A 249 -1.87 -11.84 -13.92
N PHE A 250 -1.61 -10.68 -13.34
CA PHE A 250 -2.49 -9.97 -12.42
C PHE A 250 -2.95 -8.65 -13.03
N SER A 251 -4.19 -8.26 -12.73
CA SER A 251 -4.68 -6.93 -13.05
C SER A 251 -4.00 -5.89 -12.16
N LEU A 252 -4.02 -4.63 -12.60
CA LEU A 252 -3.52 -3.50 -11.83
C LEU A 252 -4.29 -3.34 -10.51
N ASP A 253 -5.61 -3.57 -10.52
CA ASP A 253 -6.44 -3.57 -9.31
C ASP A 253 -6.00 -4.65 -8.30
N LEU A 254 -5.72 -5.88 -8.77
CA LEU A 254 -5.33 -6.96 -7.87
C LEU A 254 -3.99 -6.66 -7.18
N LEU A 255 -3.00 -6.13 -7.91
CA LEU A 255 -1.72 -5.72 -7.32
C LEU A 255 -1.90 -4.57 -6.32
N ARG A 256 -2.72 -3.57 -6.67
CA ARG A 256 -3.05 -2.43 -5.80
C ARG A 256 -3.71 -2.91 -4.50
N ARG A 257 -4.76 -3.73 -4.59
CA ARG A 257 -5.47 -4.26 -3.41
C ARG A 257 -4.61 -5.18 -2.56
N THR A 258 -3.73 -5.96 -3.18
CA THR A 258 -2.75 -6.80 -2.47
C THR A 258 -1.74 -5.93 -1.73
N SER A 259 -1.28 -4.84 -2.34
CA SER A 259 -0.39 -3.85 -1.70
C SER A 259 -1.05 -3.19 -0.49
N PHE A 260 -2.30 -2.74 -0.61
CA PHE A 260 -3.04 -2.22 0.55
C PHE A 260 -3.26 -3.28 1.63
N SER A 261 -3.54 -4.53 1.25
CA SER A 261 -3.70 -5.62 2.22
C SER A 261 -2.40 -5.92 2.97
N LEU A 262 -1.24 -5.80 2.30
CA LEU A 262 0.08 -5.89 2.93
C LEU A 262 0.26 -4.74 3.95
N LEU A 263 0.03 -3.49 3.54
CA LEU A 263 0.15 -2.33 4.43
C LEU A 263 -0.78 -2.44 5.65
N GLN A 264 -2.03 -2.87 5.45
CA GLN A 264 -2.98 -3.10 6.55
C GLN A 264 -2.47 -4.21 7.49
N GLY A 265 -1.98 -5.32 6.95
CA GLY A 265 -1.38 -6.41 7.74
C GLY A 265 -0.15 -5.98 8.55
N CYS A 266 0.61 -5.00 8.04
CA CYS A 266 1.74 -4.37 8.75
C CYS A 266 1.31 -3.25 9.70
N ARG A 267 0.01 -3.05 9.95
CA ARG A 267 -0.54 -1.95 10.79
C ARG A 267 -0.11 -0.57 10.30
N MET A 268 -0.08 -0.37 8.99
CA MET A 268 0.30 0.90 8.35
C MET A 268 -0.94 1.67 7.89
N ARG A 269 -1.56 1.23 6.78
CA ARG A 269 -2.72 1.90 6.18
C ARG A 269 -3.90 0.95 6.07
N SER A 270 -5.03 1.33 6.65
CA SER A 270 -6.28 0.58 6.58
C SER A 270 -7.22 1.19 5.56
N THR A 271 -7.59 0.42 4.54
CA THR A 271 -8.51 0.89 3.47
C THR A 271 -9.87 0.20 3.49
N LYS A 272 -10.05 -0.77 4.39
CA LYS A 272 -11.26 -1.56 4.59
C LYS A 272 -11.29 -2.07 6.02
N THR A 273 -12.42 -2.67 6.40
CA THR A 273 -12.59 -3.33 7.69
C THR A 273 -11.60 -4.49 7.83
N GLU A 274 -11.02 -4.61 9.01
CA GLU A 274 -10.18 -5.74 9.36
C GLU A 274 -11.00 -6.84 10.05
N PHE A 275 -10.82 -8.08 9.60
CA PHE A 275 -11.52 -9.23 10.16
C PHE A 275 -10.53 -10.15 10.85
N VAL A 276 -10.77 -10.41 12.14
CA VAL A 276 -10.01 -11.36 12.93
C VAL A 276 -10.91 -12.56 13.19
N SER A 277 -10.57 -13.74 12.71
CA SER A 277 -11.38 -14.94 12.92
C SER A 277 -10.54 -16.09 13.47
N CYS A 278 -11.16 -16.91 14.32
CA CYS A 278 -10.54 -18.16 14.74
C CYS A 278 -10.58 -19.18 13.59
N PRO A 279 -9.65 -20.14 13.51
CA PRO A 279 -9.57 -21.12 12.41
C PRO A 279 -10.74 -22.14 12.38
N SER A 280 -11.76 -21.98 13.23
CA SER A 280 -12.79 -22.97 13.61
C SER A 280 -12.24 -24.19 14.36
N CYS A 281 -13.07 -24.79 15.23
CA CYS A 281 -12.75 -26.03 15.93
C CYS A 281 -14.04 -26.77 16.34
N GLY A 282 -13.93 -27.93 17.02
CA GLY A 282 -15.11 -28.68 17.50
C GLY A 282 -15.96 -27.98 18.57
N ARG A 283 -15.60 -26.75 18.97
CA ARG A 283 -16.36 -25.91 19.91
C ARG A 283 -17.17 -24.83 19.21
N THR A 284 -17.03 -24.66 17.90
CA THR A 284 -17.73 -23.62 17.14
C THR A 284 -19.26 -23.85 17.24
N LEU A 285 -20.00 -22.80 17.59
CA LEU A 285 -21.44 -22.87 17.90
C LEU A 285 -22.37 -22.42 16.75
N PHE A 286 -21.78 -22.02 15.63
CA PHE A 286 -22.46 -21.57 14.41
C PHE A 286 -21.58 -21.85 13.18
N ASP A 287 -22.11 -21.67 11.96
CA ASP A 287 -21.28 -21.76 10.77
C ASP A 287 -20.38 -20.52 10.68
N LEU A 288 -19.13 -20.68 11.11
CA LEU A 288 -18.17 -19.58 11.17
C LEU A 288 -17.85 -19.02 9.79
N GLN A 289 -17.78 -19.87 8.77
CA GLN A 289 -17.38 -19.46 7.42
C GLN A 289 -18.49 -18.64 6.78
N GLU A 290 -19.72 -19.15 6.77
CA GLU A 290 -20.87 -18.43 6.21
C GLU A 290 -21.15 -17.14 6.97
N THR A 291 -21.04 -17.17 8.30
CA THR A 291 -21.30 -15.98 9.13
C THR A 291 -20.22 -14.91 8.93
N THR A 292 -18.94 -15.32 8.84
CA THR A 292 -17.86 -14.37 8.56
C THR A 292 -18.04 -13.72 7.19
N ALA A 293 -18.46 -14.48 6.17
CA ALA A 293 -18.74 -13.94 4.84
C ALA A 293 -19.87 -12.89 4.87
N LYS A 294 -20.98 -13.17 5.57
CA LYS A 294 -22.09 -12.21 5.75
C LYS A 294 -21.65 -10.94 6.47
N ILE A 295 -20.85 -11.07 7.52
CA ILE A 295 -20.29 -9.93 8.25
C ILE A 295 -19.36 -9.11 7.34
N GLN A 296 -18.52 -9.78 6.55
CA GLN A 296 -17.62 -9.12 5.59
C GLN A 296 -18.39 -8.35 4.50
N GLU A 297 -19.45 -8.94 3.96
CA GLU A 297 -20.32 -8.30 2.98
C GLU A 297 -21.01 -7.05 3.55
N ALA A 298 -21.54 -7.17 4.77
CA ALA A 298 -22.27 -6.09 5.44
C ALA A 298 -21.35 -4.95 5.91
N THR A 299 -20.15 -5.27 6.39
CA THR A 299 -19.32 -4.31 7.14
C THR A 299 -17.98 -4.04 6.50
N GLY A 300 -17.61 -4.67 5.38
CA GLY A 300 -16.25 -4.64 4.81
C GLY A 300 -15.75 -3.28 4.32
N HIS A 301 -16.64 -2.31 4.13
CA HIS A 301 -16.35 -0.98 3.58
C HIS A 301 -15.95 0.05 4.64
N LEU A 302 -15.73 -0.36 5.91
CA LEU A 302 -15.50 0.55 7.03
C LEU A 302 -14.00 0.62 7.39
N PRO A 303 -13.22 1.53 6.78
CA PRO A 303 -11.80 1.65 7.06
C PRO A 303 -11.55 1.99 8.54
N GLY A 304 -10.59 1.29 9.14
CA GLY A 304 -10.21 1.49 10.55
C GLY A 304 -11.10 0.76 11.56
N VAL A 305 -12.16 0.07 11.11
CA VAL A 305 -12.97 -0.80 11.97
C VAL A 305 -12.37 -2.20 12.00
N THR A 306 -12.21 -2.78 13.19
CA THR A 306 -11.79 -4.17 13.38
C THR A 306 -12.92 -5.01 13.97
N VAL A 307 -13.34 -6.05 13.24
CA VAL A 307 -14.39 -6.97 13.65
C VAL A 307 -13.80 -8.36 13.89
N ALA A 308 -13.91 -8.85 15.11
CA ALA A 308 -13.53 -10.19 15.48
C ALA A 308 -14.70 -11.16 15.44
N VAL A 309 -14.57 -12.29 14.74
CA VAL A 309 -15.61 -13.32 14.63
C VAL A 309 -15.11 -14.62 15.26
N MET A 310 -15.67 -14.95 16.42
CA MET A 310 -15.20 -16.02 17.29
C MET A 310 -16.25 -17.11 17.45
N GLY A 311 -15.92 -18.33 17.04
CA GLY A 311 -16.84 -19.46 17.06
C GLY A 311 -17.33 -19.91 18.44
N CYS A 312 -16.61 -19.55 19.52
CA CYS A 312 -16.96 -19.95 20.88
C CYS A 312 -16.46 -18.95 21.93
N ILE A 313 -17.10 -18.96 23.10
CA ILE A 313 -16.77 -18.10 24.24
C ILE A 313 -15.44 -18.42 24.94
N VAL A 314 -14.85 -19.60 24.69
CA VAL A 314 -13.72 -20.07 25.50
C VAL A 314 -12.45 -19.24 25.28
N ASN A 315 -12.02 -19.12 24.04
CA ASN A 315 -10.89 -18.26 23.67
C ASN A 315 -11.33 -16.95 23.03
N GLY A 316 -12.59 -16.85 22.60
CA GLY A 316 -13.10 -15.70 21.84
C GLY A 316 -12.79 -14.35 22.48
N PRO A 317 -13.11 -14.12 23.77
CA PRO A 317 -12.83 -12.84 24.43
C PRO A 317 -11.34 -12.48 24.53
N GLY A 318 -10.45 -13.46 24.58
CA GLY A 318 -9.01 -13.23 24.61
C GLY A 318 -8.45 -12.94 23.21
N GLU A 319 -8.87 -13.71 22.20
CA GLU A 319 -8.43 -13.58 20.81
C GLU A 319 -8.91 -12.27 20.16
N MET A 320 -10.03 -11.70 20.63
CA MET A 320 -10.58 -10.43 20.14
C MET A 320 -10.22 -9.20 20.97
N ALA A 321 -9.34 -9.32 21.96
CA ALA A 321 -9.08 -8.28 22.95
C ALA A 321 -8.68 -6.91 22.37
N ASP A 322 -8.12 -6.92 21.17
CA ASP A 322 -7.61 -5.74 20.44
C ASP A 322 -8.53 -5.32 19.27
N ALA A 323 -9.68 -5.99 19.08
CA ALA A 323 -10.68 -5.62 18.09
C ALA A 323 -11.68 -4.60 18.65
N ASP A 324 -12.22 -3.74 17.77
CA ASP A 324 -13.26 -2.78 18.15
C ASP A 324 -14.57 -3.49 18.47
N PHE A 325 -14.96 -4.46 17.64
CA PHE A 325 -16.21 -5.20 17.78
C PHE A 325 -15.95 -6.70 17.82
N GLY A 326 -16.65 -7.39 18.72
CA GLY A 326 -16.60 -8.86 18.84
C GLY A 326 -17.94 -9.51 18.55
N TYR A 327 -17.94 -10.53 17.69
CA TYR A 327 -19.05 -11.43 17.41
C TYR A 327 -18.70 -12.81 17.95
N VAL A 328 -19.27 -13.20 19.10
CA VAL A 328 -18.82 -14.41 19.83
C VAL A 328 -19.96 -15.40 20.03
N GLY A 329 -19.76 -16.63 19.58
CA GLY A 329 -20.69 -17.73 19.85
C GLY A 329 -20.71 -18.07 21.35
N THR A 330 -21.87 -17.95 21.99
CA THR A 330 -22.02 -18.22 23.43
C THR A 330 -22.83 -19.47 23.73
N LEU A 331 -23.92 -19.68 23.00
CA LEU A 331 -24.75 -20.89 23.06
C LEU A 331 -25.07 -21.36 21.64
N PRO A 332 -25.46 -22.63 21.43
CA PRO A 332 -25.92 -23.09 20.12
C PRO A 332 -27.01 -22.17 19.55
N GLY A 333 -26.76 -21.60 18.36
CA GLY A 333 -27.69 -20.68 17.70
C GLY A 333 -27.73 -19.26 18.28
N LYS A 334 -26.83 -18.91 19.21
CA LYS A 334 -26.79 -17.58 19.85
C LYS A 334 -25.39 -17.00 19.95
N VAL A 335 -25.33 -15.68 19.84
CA VAL A 335 -24.10 -14.91 19.93
C VAL A 335 -24.22 -13.74 20.89
N ASP A 336 -23.10 -13.34 21.46
CA ASP A 336 -22.95 -12.10 22.21
C ASP A 336 -22.12 -11.13 21.36
N LEU A 337 -22.50 -9.86 21.38
CA LEU A 337 -21.78 -8.78 20.72
C LEU A 337 -21.03 -7.94 21.74
N TYR A 338 -19.81 -7.57 21.38
CA TYR A 338 -18.87 -6.85 22.24
C TYR A 338 -18.42 -5.55 21.58
N TYR A 339 -18.12 -4.56 22.43
CA TYR A 339 -17.32 -3.39 22.07
C TYR A 339 -16.05 -3.38 22.92
N GLY A 340 -14.89 -3.50 22.28
CA GLY A 340 -13.64 -3.87 22.93
C GLY A 340 -13.80 -5.16 23.74
N LYS A 341 -13.69 -5.04 25.07
CA LYS A 341 -13.79 -6.18 26.02
C LYS A 341 -15.15 -6.27 26.70
N GLU A 342 -16.05 -5.31 26.48
CA GLU A 342 -17.33 -5.25 27.16
C GLU A 342 -18.43 -5.94 26.35
N VAL A 343 -19.20 -6.80 27.00
CA VAL A 343 -20.37 -7.43 26.38
C VAL A 343 -21.51 -6.42 26.34
N VAL A 344 -21.90 -5.97 25.14
CA VAL A 344 -22.95 -4.94 24.97
C VAL A 344 -24.31 -5.59 24.73
N ARG A 345 -24.37 -6.66 23.94
CA ARG A 345 -25.61 -7.38 23.62
C ARG A 345 -25.41 -8.88 23.84
N LYS A 346 -26.39 -9.57 24.43
CA LYS A 346 -26.25 -10.97 24.88
C LYS A 346 -27.31 -11.89 24.30
N GLY A 347 -26.90 -13.08 23.89
CA GLY A 347 -27.78 -14.17 23.52
C GLY A 347 -28.66 -13.89 22.31
N ILE A 348 -28.15 -13.10 21.36
CA ILE A 348 -28.83 -12.71 20.12
C ILE A 348 -28.94 -13.94 19.22
N PRO A 349 -30.13 -14.23 18.66
CA PRO A 349 -30.28 -15.27 17.64
C PRO A 349 -29.35 -15.02 16.44
N ASN A 350 -28.69 -16.07 15.92
CA ASN A 350 -27.70 -15.93 14.84
C ASN A 350 -28.22 -15.24 13.57
N ASP A 351 -29.51 -15.42 13.25
CA ASP A 351 -30.19 -14.85 12.10
C ASP A 351 -30.41 -13.34 12.21
N GLU A 352 -30.49 -12.81 13.44
CA GLU A 352 -30.63 -11.37 13.72
C GLU A 352 -29.30 -10.69 14.05
N ALA A 353 -28.26 -11.48 14.30
CA ALA A 353 -27.03 -10.98 14.92
C ALA A 353 -26.16 -10.10 14.01
N VAL A 354 -26.20 -10.31 12.69
CA VAL A 354 -25.46 -9.46 11.74
C VAL A 354 -26.07 -8.06 11.70
N ASP A 355 -27.39 -7.95 11.63
CA ASP A 355 -28.08 -6.65 11.70
C ASP A 355 -27.83 -5.97 13.05
N SER A 356 -27.86 -6.76 14.14
CA SER A 356 -27.54 -6.26 15.48
C SER A 356 -26.10 -5.75 15.59
N LEU A 357 -25.15 -6.34 14.86
CA LEU A 357 -23.77 -5.85 14.76
C LEU A 357 -23.70 -4.53 13.99
N ILE A 358 -24.42 -4.39 12.88
CA ILE A 358 -24.50 -3.13 12.11
C ILE A 358 -25.04 -2.00 12.99
N ASP A 359 -26.13 -2.25 13.71
CA ASP A 359 -26.72 -1.26 14.61
C ASP A 359 -25.73 -0.87 15.72
N LEU A 360 -24.99 -1.83 16.25
CA LEU A 360 -23.97 -1.57 17.26
C LEU A 360 -22.83 -0.69 16.69
N ILE A 361 -22.35 -0.97 15.48
CA ILE A 361 -21.32 -0.15 14.83
C ILE A 361 -21.82 1.30 14.62
N LYS A 362 -23.10 1.46 14.24
CA LYS A 362 -23.75 2.78 14.12
C LYS A 362 -23.84 3.51 15.47
N GLU A 363 -24.18 2.81 16.54
CA GLU A 363 -24.27 3.38 17.91
C GLU A 363 -22.93 3.94 18.41
N TYR A 364 -21.80 3.42 17.93
CA TYR A 364 -20.46 3.89 18.27
C TYR A 364 -19.87 4.87 17.24
N ASP A 365 -20.69 5.41 16.33
CA ASP A 365 -20.27 6.39 15.31
C ASP A 365 -19.14 5.90 14.39
N MET A 366 -19.02 4.57 14.20
CA MET A 366 -18.01 3.95 13.33
C MET A 366 -18.58 3.44 12.00
N TRP A 367 -19.86 3.70 11.75
CA TRP A 367 -20.52 3.38 10.48
C TRP A 367 -20.30 4.48 9.45
N GLN A 368 -20.00 4.07 8.23
CA GLN A 368 -19.99 4.91 7.04
C GLN A 368 -20.92 4.24 6.03
N GLU A 369 -21.75 5.01 5.33
CA GLU A 369 -22.62 4.39 4.33
C GLU A 369 -21.79 3.84 3.17
N LYS A 370 -22.15 2.64 2.72
CA LYS A 370 -21.54 2.04 1.54
C LYS A 370 -21.83 2.96 0.35
N GLU A 371 -20.78 3.38 -0.33
CA GLU A 371 -20.95 4.13 -1.58
C GLU A 371 -21.65 3.22 -2.59
N VAL A 372 -22.79 3.68 -3.09
CA VAL A 372 -23.52 2.99 -4.15
C VAL A 372 -22.75 3.24 -5.43
N GLU A 373 -22.13 2.20 -5.98
CA GLU A 373 -21.58 2.26 -7.34
C GLU A 373 -22.76 2.54 -8.29
N GLU A 374 -22.70 3.64 -9.05
CA GLU A 374 -23.76 4.11 -9.96
C GLU A 374 -24.19 3.07 -11.03
N GLU A 375 -23.53 1.90 -11.11
CA GLU A 375 -23.92 0.79 -11.96
C GLU A 375 -25.29 0.17 -11.58
N GLU A 376 -25.69 0.17 -10.30
CA GLU A 376 -26.99 -0.40 -9.90
C GLU A 376 -28.18 0.53 -10.19
N GLU A 377 -28.01 1.86 -10.14
CA GLU A 377 -29.09 2.79 -10.51
C GLU A 377 -29.38 2.77 -12.02
N ALA A 378 -28.37 2.54 -12.86
CA ALA A 378 -28.56 2.39 -14.30
C ALA A 378 -29.31 1.09 -14.67
N LEU A 379 -29.10 0.01 -13.91
CA LEU A 379 -29.82 -1.26 -14.10
C LEU A 379 -31.23 -1.26 -13.48
N ALA A 380 -31.46 -0.45 -12.44
CA ALA A 380 -32.79 -0.27 -11.86
C ALA A 380 -33.67 0.72 -12.65
N ALA A 381 -33.06 1.59 -13.45
CA ALA A 381 -33.74 2.58 -14.30
C ALA A 381 -33.96 2.15 -15.76
N ALA A 382 -33.47 0.97 -16.17
CA ALA A 382 -33.67 0.35 -17.49
C ALA A 382 -34.73 -0.77 -17.42
#